data_AF-A0A6L3XBZ4-F1
#
_entry.id   AF-A0A6L3XBZ4-F1
#
_cell.length_a   1.000
_cell.length_b   1.000
_cell.length_c   1.000
_cell.angle_alpha   90.00
_cell.angle_beta   90.00
_cell.angle_gamma   90.00
#
_symmetry.space_group_name_H-M   'P 1'
#
loop_
_entity.id
_entity.type
_entity.pdbx_description
1 polymer ?
#
loop_
_entity_poly.entity_id
_entity_poly.type
_entity_poly.pdbx_seq_one_letter_code
_entity_poly.pdbx_strand_id
1 'polypeptide(L)'
;AVQDFMVLFVSTRRDGRSLGELVKEEMGATAGVIALVATFMIMVIILAVLAMIVVKALTHSPWGTYTVAFTIPLALFMGIYIRYLRPGRIGEVSVIGLVFLVFAIISGGWVAESPTWAPFFDFTGVQLTWMLVGYGFVAAVLPVWLLLAPRDYLSTFLKIGTIVGLATGILIMRPTLTMPALTKFIDGTGPVWTGNLFPFLFITIACGAVSGFHALIASGTTPKMLANENQACLI
;
A
#
# COMPACT_ATOMS: atom_id res chain seq x y z
N ALA A 1 -12.15 -6.85 -9.05
CA ALA A 1 -12.00 -8.27 -9.44
C ALA A 1 -12.03 -8.43 -10.96
N VAL A 2 -13.20 -8.62 -11.61
CA VAL A 2 -13.27 -8.91 -13.06
C VAL A 2 -12.73 -7.77 -13.92
N GLN A 3 -13.11 -6.52 -13.62
CA GLN A 3 -12.64 -5.35 -14.36
C GLN A 3 -11.11 -5.19 -14.30
N ASP A 4 -10.53 -5.37 -13.11
CA ASP A 4 -9.08 -5.27 -12.90
C ASP A 4 -8.32 -6.37 -13.66
N PHE A 5 -8.85 -7.60 -13.64
CA PHE A 5 -8.28 -8.72 -14.40
C PHE A 5 -8.37 -8.50 -15.91
N MET A 6 -9.49 -8.00 -16.42
CA MET A 6 -9.62 -7.66 -17.84
C MET A 6 -8.58 -6.61 -18.26
N VAL A 7 -8.39 -5.57 -17.45
CA VAL A 7 -7.38 -4.53 -17.73
C VAL A 7 -5.96 -5.10 -17.64
N LEU A 8 -5.67 -5.98 -16.68
CA LEU A 8 -4.38 -6.68 -16.57
C LEU A 8 -4.09 -7.48 -17.85
N PHE A 9 -5.06 -8.29 -18.28
CA PHE A 9 -4.95 -9.13 -19.46
C PHE A 9 -4.72 -8.31 -20.73
N VAL A 10 -5.53 -7.27 -20.94
CA VAL A 10 -5.41 -6.37 -22.10
C VAL A 10 -4.06 -5.65 -22.08
N SER A 11 -3.64 -5.12 -20.93
CA SER A 11 -2.35 -4.43 -20.79
C SER A 11 -1.17 -5.38 -21.02
N THR A 12 -1.25 -6.64 -20.58
CA THR A 12 -0.21 -7.67 -20.79
C THR A 12 0.01 -7.94 -22.29
N ARG A 13 -1.05 -7.95 -23.10
CA ARG A 13 -0.97 -8.09 -24.57
C ARG A 13 -0.54 -6.83 -25.30
N ARG A 14 -0.39 -5.71 -24.61
CA ARG A 14 -0.07 -4.38 -25.15
C ARG A 14 1.18 -3.81 -24.46
N ASP A 15 2.22 -4.64 -24.29
CA ASP A 15 3.52 -4.28 -23.71
C ASP A 15 3.46 -3.66 -22.29
N GLY A 16 2.40 -3.94 -21.52
CA GLY A 16 2.20 -3.35 -20.21
C GLY A 16 1.96 -1.84 -20.27
N ARG A 17 1.27 -1.34 -21.29
CA ARG A 17 0.87 0.08 -21.40
C ARG A 17 -0.16 0.47 -20.33
N SER A 18 -0.11 1.73 -19.89
CA SER A 18 -1.06 2.26 -18.91
C SER A 18 -2.45 2.40 -19.53
N LEU A 19 -3.49 2.42 -18.69
CA LEU A 19 -4.87 2.56 -19.13
C LEU A 19 -5.10 3.80 -20.02
N GLY A 20 -4.47 4.93 -19.71
CA GLY A 20 -4.56 6.14 -20.54
C GLY A 20 -3.95 5.97 -21.94
N GLU A 21 -2.84 5.24 -22.07
CA GLU A 21 -2.25 4.97 -23.38
C GLU A 21 -3.07 3.94 -24.18
N LEU A 22 -3.69 2.97 -23.50
CA LEU A 22 -4.63 2.04 -24.13
C LEU A 22 -5.85 2.78 -24.70
N VAL A 23 -6.42 3.74 -23.94
CA VAL A 23 -7.53 4.57 -24.44
C VAL A 23 -7.11 5.41 -25.65
N LYS A 24 -5.87 5.92 -25.64
CA LYS A 24 -5.33 6.70 -26.76
C LYS A 24 -5.21 5.88 -28.04
N GLU A 25 -4.80 4.62 -27.94
CA GLU A 25 -4.70 3.70 -29.09
C GLU A 25 -6.06 3.37 -29.70
N GLU A 26 -7.07 3.16 -28.85
CA GLU A 26 -8.38 2.68 -29.31
C GLU A 26 -9.35 3.81 -29.69
N MET A 27 -9.27 4.96 -29.00
CA MET A 27 -10.23 6.07 -29.14
C MET A 27 -9.62 7.36 -29.71
N GLY A 28 -8.31 7.35 -30.01
CA GLY A 28 -7.59 8.48 -30.58
C GLY A 28 -6.96 9.43 -29.56
N ALA A 29 -6.17 10.38 -30.07
CA ALA A 29 -5.31 11.24 -29.27
C ALA A 29 -6.04 12.11 -28.25
N THR A 30 -7.19 12.66 -28.61
CA THR A 30 -7.99 13.55 -27.74
C THR A 30 -8.54 12.80 -26.53
N ALA A 31 -9.17 11.65 -26.76
CA ALA A 31 -9.67 10.78 -25.70
C ALA A 31 -8.53 10.28 -24.80
N GLY A 32 -7.39 9.91 -25.39
CA GLY A 32 -6.20 9.48 -24.67
C GLY A 32 -5.63 10.54 -23.73
N VAL A 33 -5.48 11.79 -24.20
CA VAL A 33 -4.98 12.89 -23.35
C VAL A 33 -5.93 13.17 -22.19
N ILE A 34 -7.25 13.19 -22.44
CA ILE A 34 -8.25 13.36 -21.39
C ILE A 34 -8.13 12.23 -20.36
N ALA A 35 -8.02 10.98 -20.81
CA ALA A 35 -7.87 9.82 -19.94
C ALA A 35 -6.58 9.87 -19.11
N LEU A 36 -5.46 10.28 -19.70
CA LEU A 36 -4.17 10.44 -19.00
C LEU A 36 -4.24 11.54 -17.93
N VAL A 37 -4.81 12.71 -18.24
CA VAL A 37 -4.98 13.80 -17.29
C VAL A 37 -5.94 13.40 -16.16
N ALA A 38 -7.06 12.78 -16.49
CA ALA A 38 -8.02 12.28 -15.50
C ALA A 38 -7.37 11.25 -14.57
N THR A 39 -6.64 10.28 -15.14
CA THR A 39 -5.91 9.27 -14.38
C THR A 39 -4.88 9.92 -13.46
N PHE A 40 -4.10 10.88 -13.95
CA PHE A 40 -3.12 11.61 -13.15
C PHE A 40 -3.76 12.35 -11.97
N MET A 41 -4.84 13.08 -12.21
CA MET A 41 -5.57 13.81 -11.15
C MET A 41 -6.12 12.87 -10.09
N ILE A 42 -6.70 11.74 -10.50
CA ILE A 42 -7.20 10.70 -9.58
C ILE A 42 -6.04 10.14 -8.73
N MET A 43 -4.89 9.84 -9.35
CA MET A 43 -3.71 9.34 -8.63
C MET A 43 -3.23 10.35 -7.58
N VAL A 44 -3.17 11.64 -7.91
CA VAL A 44 -2.77 12.69 -6.95
C VAL A 44 -3.72 12.76 -5.76
N ILE A 45 -5.04 12.76 -6.00
CA ILE A 45 -6.05 12.81 -4.93
C ILE A 45 -5.93 11.60 -4.02
N ILE A 46 -5.82 10.39 -4.59
CA ILE A 46 -5.73 9.15 -3.81
C ILE A 46 -4.45 9.13 -2.98
N LEU A 47 -3.31 9.49 -3.56
CA LEU A 47 -2.05 9.56 -2.83
C LEU A 47 -2.10 10.56 -1.68
N ALA A 48 -2.74 11.72 -1.88
CA ALA A 48 -2.92 12.70 -0.82
C ALA A 48 -3.80 12.16 0.33
N VAL A 49 -4.90 11.48 0.02
CA VAL A 49 -5.79 10.89 1.02
C VAL A 49 -5.09 9.78 1.80
N LEU A 50 -4.39 8.86 1.12
CA LEU A 50 -3.66 7.77 1.76
C LEU A 50 -2.50 8.30 2.62
N ALA A 51 -1.78 9.31 2.14
CA ALA A 51 -0.72 9.96 2.91
C ALA A 51 -1.26 10.57 4.21
N MET A 52 -2.42 11.23 4.17
CA MET A 52 -3.05 11.78 5.37
C MET A 52 -3.38 10.69 6.41
N ILE A 53 -3.89 9.53 5.98
CA ILE A 53 -4.19 8.41 6.89
C ILE A 53 -2.91 7.91 7.55
N VAL A 54 -1.83 7.75 6.78
CA VAL A 54 -0.53 7.32 7.30
C VAL A 54 0.02 8.34 8.29
N VAL A 55 -0.01 9.64 7.96
CA VAL A 55 0.47 10.70 8.85
C VAL A 55 -0.32 10.73 10.16
N LYS A 56 -1.65 10.64 10.11
CA LYS A 56 -2.49 10.60 11.31
C LYS A 56 -2.21 9.35 12.16
N ALA A 57 -1.97 8.20 11.53
CA ALA A 57 -1.68 6.96 12.24
C ALA A 57 -0.29 6.95 12.92
N LEU A 58 0.67 7.71 12.37
CA LEU A 58 2.05 7.76 12.87
C LEU A 58 2.37 8.97 13.76
N THR A 59 1.53 10.00 13.74
CA THR A 59 1.72 11.20 14.60
C THR A 59 1.71 10.78 16.06
N HIS A 60 2.74 11.17 16.81
CA HIS A 60 2.94 10.76 18.21
C HIS A 60 2.93 9.24 18.45
N SER A 61 3.34 8.46 17.44
CA SER A 61 3.50 7.01 17.53
C SER A 61 4.95 6.60 17.26
N PRO A 62 5.82 6.63 18.28
CA PRO A 62 7.21 6.15 18.17
C PRO A 62 7.28 4.68 17.73
N TRP A 63 6.34 3.85 18.22
CA TRP A 63 6.23 2.45 17.87
C TRP A 63 6.01 2.23 16.37
N GLY A 64 5.01 2.92 15.80
CA GLY A 64 4.68 2.81 14.38
C GLY A 64 5.78 3.38 13.49
N THR A 65 6.29 4.56 13.85
CA THR A 65 7.33 5.26 13.08
C THR A 65 8.62 4.44 13.03
N TYR A 66 9.08 3.91 14.18
CA TYR A 66 10.25 3.03 14.24
C TYR A 66 10.06 1.79 13.37
N THR A 67 8.91 1.12 13.51
CA THR A 67 8.63 -0.13 12.76
C THR A 67 8.68 0.14 11.26
N VAL A 68 8.06 1.22 10.78
CA VAL A 68 8.09 1.61 9.36
C VAL A 68 9.50 2.00 8.93
N ALA A 69 10.21 2.81 9.73
CA ALA A 69 11.58 3.22 9.43
C ALA A 69 12.53 2.03 9.31
N PHE A 70 12.37 1.00 10.16
CA PHE A 70 13.16 -0.22 10.12
C PHE A 70 12.89 -1.09 8.88
N THR A 71 11.66 -1.05 8.33
CA THR A 71 11.35 -1.80 7.10
C THR A 71 12.12 -1.31 5.87
N ILE A 72 12.56 -0.04 5.85
CA ILE A 72 13.31 0.55 4.72
C ILE A 72 14.70 -0.11 4.56
N PRO A 73 15.60 -0.10 5.56
CA PRO A 73 16.89 -0.78 5.46
C PRO A 73 16.74 -2.29 5.31
N LEU A 74 15.71 -2.90 5.91
CA LEU A 74 15.42 -4.31 5.73
C LEU A 74 15.06 -4.63 4.27
N ALA A 75 14.22 -3.82 3.63
CA ALA A 75 13.87 -3.98 2.23
C ALA A 75 15.08 -3.78 1.31
N LEU A 76 15.93 -2.78 1.58
CA LEU A 76 17.18 -2.58 0.84
C LEU A 76 18.11 -3.79 0.97
N PHE A 77 18.26 -4.33 2.19
CA PHE A 77 19.04 -5.54 2.44
C PHE A 77 18.48 -6.72 1.65
N MET A 78 17.16 -6.95 1.68
CA MET A 78 16.53 -8.03 0.92
C MET A 78 16.73 -7.86 -0.59
N GLY A 79 16.59 -6.64 -1.12
CA GLY A 79 16.82 -6.34 -2.54
C GLY A 79 18.26 -6.63 -2.97
N ILE A 80 19.25 -6.19 -2.20
CA ILE A 80 20.68 -6.47 -2.45
C ILE A 80 20.97 -7.97 -2.30
N TYR A 81 20.40 -8.63 -1.30
CA TYR A 81 20.64 -10.05 -1.04
C TYR A 81 20.17 -10.93 -2.21
N ILE A 82 18.95 -10.69 -2.69
CA ILE A 82 18.37 -11.44 -3.82
C ILE A 82 19.14 -11.17 -5.12
N ARG A 83 19.73 -9.97 -5.27
CA ARG A 83 20.44 -9.60 -6.50
C ARG A 83 21.89 -10.08 -6.55
N TYR A 84 22.64 -9.93 -5.46
CA TYR A 84 24.09 -10.09 -5.45
C TYR A 84 24.62 -11.21 -4.54
N LEU A 85 24.03 -11.42 -3.36
CA LEU A 85 24.57 -12.42 -2.41
C LEU A 85 24.13 -13.84 -2.78
N ARG A 86 22.83 -14.05 -2.99
CA ARG A 86 22.28 -15.36 -3.35
C ARG A 86 21.12 -15.24 -4.35
N PRO A 87 21.45 -15.09 -5.65
CA PRO A 87 20.45 -15.05 -6.71
C PRO A 87 19.48 -16.23 -6.66
N GLY A 88 18.18 -15.93 -6.70
CA GLY A 88 17.11 -16.92 -6.82
C GLY A 88 16.65 -17.62 -5.53
N ARG A 89 17.31 -17.41 -4.38
CA ARG A 89 16.92 -18.02 -3.10
C ARG A 89 15.90 -17.20 -2.32
N ILE A 90 14.70 -17.04 -2.90
CA ILE A 90 13.63 -16.21 -2.33
C ILE A 90 13.23 -16.72 -0.92
N GLY A 91 13.20 -18.04 -0.70
CA GLY A 91 12.81 -18.63 0.59
C GLY A 91 13.70 -18.22 1.76
N GLU A 92 15.02 -18.20 1.60
CA GLU A 92 15.97 -17.80 2.65
C GLU A 92 15.73 -16.34 3.06
N VAL A 93 15.58 -15.45 2.06
CA VAL A 93 15.35 -14.02 2.27
C VAL A 93 13.97 -13.77 2.88
N SER A 94 12.98 -14.58 2.54
CA SER A 94 11.63 -14.49 3.10
C SER A 94 11.63 -14.81 4.59
N VAL A 95 12.33 -15.87 5.00
CA VAL A 95 12.46 -16.24 6.42
C VAL A 95 13.22 -15.16 7.19
N ILE A 96 14.34 -14.70 6.65
CA ILE A 96 15.12 -13.60 7.24
C ILE A 96 14.25 -12.34 7.37
N GLY A 97 13.56 -11.96 6.30
CA GLY A 97 12.66 -10.81 6.25
C GLY A 97 11.55 -10.91 7.29
N LEU A 98 10.91 -12.08 7.43
CA LEU A 98 9.88 -12.33 8.42
C LEU A 98 10.41 -12.22 9.85
N VAL A 99 11.57 -12.82 10.14
CA VAL A 99 12.19 -12.77 11.48
C VAL A 99 12.54 -11.33 11.85
N PHE A 100 13.18 -10.58 10.94
CA PHE A 100 13.53 -9.19 11.18
C PHE A 100 12.31 -8.27 11.24
N LEU A 101 11.24 -8.60 10.53
CA LEU A 101 9.98 -7.88 10.61
C LEU A 101 9.32 -8.06 11.98
N VAL A 102 9.25 -9.30 12.49
CA VAL A 102 8.77 -9.57 13.86
C VAL A 102 9.65 -8.89 14.89
N PHE A 103 10.98 -8.95 14.70
CA PHE A 103 11.92 -8.23 15.53
C PHE A 103 11.63 -6.72 15.52
N ALA A 104 11.41 -6.10 14.36
CA ALA A 104 11.12 -4.68 14.25
C ALA A 104 9.86 -4.26 15.03
N ILE A 105 8.82 -5.09 15.03
CA ILE A 105 7.57 -4.83 15.76
C ILE A 105 7.82 -4.89 17.27
N ILE A 106 8.55 -5.91 17.74
CA ILE A 106 8.87 -6.11 19.16
C ILE A 106 9.83 -5.02 19.64
N SER A 107 10.93 -4.78 18.93
CA SER A 107 11.92 -3.78 19.28
C SER A 107 11.36 -2.36 19.18
N GLY A 108 10.37 -2.13 18.32
CA GLY A 108 9.60 -0.89 18.32
C GLY A 108 8.92 -0.65 19.67
N GLY A 109 8.42 -1.70 20.33
CA GLY A 109 7.78 -1.58 21.64
C GLY A 109 8.77 -1.11 22.70
N TRP A 110 9.96 -1.71 22.69
CA TRP A 110 11.06 -1.31 23.58
C TRP A 110 11.53 0.12 23.32
N VAL A 111 11.56 0.55 22.05
CA VAL A 111 11.91 1.93 21.69
C VAL A 111 10.86 2.92 22.16
N ALA A 112 9.57 2.57 22.05
CA ALA A 112 8.46 3.41 22.49
C ALA A 112 8.41 3.56 24.02
N GLU A 113 8.76 2.51 24.76
CA GLU A 113 8.81 2.55 26.23
C GLU A 113 10.08 3.25 26.76
N SER A 114 11.13 3.35 25.95
CA SER A 114 12.40 3.94 26.38
C SER A 114 12.36 5.47 26.35
N PRO A 115 12.63 6.16 27.48
CA PRO A 115 12.62 7.63 27.54
C PRO A 115 13.69 8.30 26.66
N THR A 116 14.77 7.59 26.34
CA THR A 116 15.88 8.13 25.52
C THR A 116 15.66 7.91 24.03
N TRP A 117 15.02 6.80 23.63
CA TRP A 117 14.85 6.44 22.22
C TRP A 117 13.50 6.87 21.66
N ALA A 118 12.45 6.92 22.47
CA ALA A 118 11.12 7.34 22.04
C ALA A 118 11.10 8.76 21.39
N PRO A 119 11.80 9.79 21.92
CA PRO A 119 11.77 11.12 21.31
C PRO A 119 12.37 11.19 19.90
N PHE A 120 13.25 10.26 19.52
CA PHE A 120 13.83 10.23 18.17
C PHE A 120 12.83 9.73 17.12
N PHE A 121 11.76 9.05 17.53
CA PHE A 121 10.73 8.52 16.64
C PHE A 121 9.35 9.15 16.90
N ASP A 122 9.28 10.11 17.83
CA ASP A 122 8.09 10.94 18.06
C ASP A 122 8.11 12.14 17.11
N PHE A 123 7.29 12.09 16.06
CA PHE A 123 7.20 13.14 15.07
C PHE A 123 5.81 13.77 15.01
N THR A 124 5.81 15.06 14.74
CA THR A 124 4.60 15.81 14.42
C THR A 124 4.09 15.47 13.02
N GLY A 125 2.79 15.68 12.79
CA GLY A 125 2.19 15.43 11.47
C GLY A 125 2.86 16.21 10.32
N VAL A 126 3.36 17.43 10.59
CA VAL A 126 4.08 18.24 9.59
C VAL A 126 5.43 17.61 9.24
N GLN A 127 6.19 17.16 10.23
CA GLN A 127 7.47 16.47 10.00
C GLN A 127 7.26 15.18 9.21
N LEU A 128 6.28 14.36 9.60
CA LEU A 128 5.94 13.11 8.90
C LEU A 128 5.51 13.36 7.45
N THR A 129 4.78 14.44 7.19
CA THR A 129 4.37 14.81 5.83
C THR A 129 5.58 15.09 4.94
N TRP A 130 6.54 15.90 5.42
CA TRP A 130 7.78 16.17 4.68
C TRP A 130 8.64 14.92 4.51
N MET A 131 8.74 14.07 5.52
CA MET A 131 9.43 12.78 5.42
C MET A 131 8.78 11.87 4.38
N LEU A 132 7.45 11.81 4.32
CA LEU A 132 6.71 10.98 3.36
C LEU A 132 6.91 11.49 1.93
N VAL A 133 6.89 12.80 1.71
CA VAL A 133 7.19 13.41 0.40
C VAL A 133 8.63 13.10 -0.03
N GLY A 134 9.60 13.31 0.86
CA GLY A 134 11.01 13.01 0.59
C GLY A 134 11.25 11.53 0.31
N TYR A 135 10.65 10.66 1.12
CA TYR A 135 10.69 9.21 0.91
C TYR A 135 10.05 8.80 -0.41
N GLY A 136 8.89 9.37 -0.75
CA GLY A 136 8.19 9.11 -2.02
C GLY A 136 9.05 9.47 -3.22
N PHE A 137 9.76 10.60 -3.17
CA PHE A 137 10.72 10.99 -4.22
C PHE A 137 11.88 10.00 -4.32
N VAL A 138 12.54 9.66 -3.21
CA VAL A 138 13.66 8.70 -3.19
C VAL A 138 13.20 7.34 -3.71
N ALA A 139 12.04 6.85 -3.27
CA ALA A 139 11.49 5.57 -3.70
C ALA A 139 11.12 5.54 -5.19
N ALA A 140 10.68 6.67 -5.76
CA ALA A 140 10.38 6.78 -7.18
C ALA A 140 11.64 6.81 -8.09
N VAL A 141 12.76 7.32 -7.57
CA VAL A 141 14.04 7.37 -8.29
C VAL A 141 14.81 6.05 -8.19
N LEU A 142 14.67 5.33 -7.07
CA LEU A 142 15.36 4.06 -6.87
C LEU A 142 14.82 2.94 -7.77
N PRO A 143 15.67 1.98 -8.17
CA PRO A 143 15.21 0.84 -8.96
C PRO A 143 14.15 0.01 -8.24
N VAL A 144 13.13 -0.44 -8.98
CA VAL A 144 12.00 -1.25 -8.45
C VAL A 144 12.47 -2.47 -7.68
N TRP A 145 13.52 -3.17 -8.15
CA TRP A 145 14.04 -4.36 -7.50
C TRP A 145 14.73 -4.09 -6.14
N LEU A 146 15.21 -2.86 -5.92
CA LEU A 146 16.03 -2.53 -4.75
C LEU A 146 15.17 -2.20 -3.53
N LEU A 147 14.10 -1.43 -3.72
CA LEU A 147 13.24 -0.97 -2.62
C LEU A 147 11.79 -1.42 -2.78
N LEU A 148 11.18 -1.15 -3.94
CA LEU A 148 9.74 -1.33 -4.12
C LEU A 148 9.33 -2.80 -4.00
N ALA A 149 9.92 -3.69 -4.80
CA ALA A 149 9.61 -5.12 -4.79
C ALA A 149 9.85 -5.81 -3.42
N PRO A 150 11.03 -5.67 -2.77
CA PRO A 150 11.25 -6.31 -1.47
C PRO A 150 10.38 -5.72 -0.35
N ARG A 151 10.10 -4.41 -0.38
CA ARG A 151 9.20 -3.77 0.59
C ARG A 151 7.76 -4.26 0.43
N ASP A 152 7.26 -4.33 -0.81
CA ASP A 152 5.91 -4.81 -1.09
C ASP A 152 5.76 -6.27 -0.66
N TYR A 153 6.80 -7.07 -0.87
CA TYR A 153 6.87 -8.45 -0.40
C TYR A 153 6.80 -8.57 1.14
N LEU A 154 7.57 -7.77 1.89
CA LEU A 154 7.48 -7.69 3.35
C LEU A 154 6.08 -7.27 3.84
N SER A 155 5.48 -6.29 3.15
CA SER A 155 4.15 -5.79 3.50
C SER A 155 3.07 -6.86 3.37
N THR A 156 3.25 -7.83 2.47
CA THR A 156 2.33 -8.96 2.30
C THR A 156 2.32 -9.85 3.55
N PHE A 157 3.49 -10.15 4.13
CA PHE A 157 3.55 -10.90 5.39
C PHE A 157 2.89 -10.15 6.54
N LEU A 158 3.12 -8.83 6.66
CA LEU A 158 2.44 -7.99 7.65
C LEU A 158 0.92 -8.06 7.48
N LYS A 159 0.42 -7.90 6.26
CA LYS A 159 -1.02 -7.89 5.96
C LYS A 159 -1.65 -9.24 6.31
N ILE A 160 -1.08 -10.34 5.81
CA ILE A 160 -1.59 -11.69 6.08
C ILE A 160 -1.50 -11.99 7.58
N GLY A 161 -0.37 -11.70 8.22
CA GLY A 161 -0.17 -11.91 9.65
C GLY A 161 -1.16 -11.11 10.50
N THR A 162 -1.42 -9.85 10.15
CA THR A 162 -2.41 -9.02 10.83
C THR A 162 -3.82 -9.58 10.68
N ILE A 163 -4.22 -9.99 9.46
CA ILE A 163 -5.55 -10.58 9.22
C ILE A 163 -5.71 -11.88 10.01
N VAL A 164 -4.73 -12.78 9.96
CA VAL A 164 -4.77 -14.06 10.70
C VAL A 164 -4.78 -13.82 12.21
N GLY A 165 -3.97 -12.88 12.70
CA GLY A 165 -3.93 -12.50 14.11
C GLY A 165 -5.25 -11.94 14.60
N LEU A 166 -5.85 -11.02 13.84
CA LEU A 166 -7.19 -10.46 14.13
C LEU A 166 -8.26 -11.55 14.11
N ALA A 167 -8.28 -12.41 13.09
CA ALA A 167 -9.24 -13.50 12.98
C ALA A 167 -9.14 -14.47 14.16
N THR A 168 -7.92 -14.87 14.52
CA THR A 168 -7.66 -15.75 15.67
C THR A 168 -8.08 -15.07 16.98
N GLY A 169 -7.78 -13.79 17.16
CA GLY A 169 -8.18 -13.00 18.32
C GLY A 169 -9.70 -12.93 18.47
N ILE A 170 -10.45 -12.75 17.38
CA ILE A 170 -11.92 -12.75 17.37
C ILE A 170 -12.47 -14.13 17.76
N LEU A 171 -11.91 -15.22 17.24
CA LEU A 171 -12.36 -16.58 17.57
C LEU A 171 -12.17 -16.93 19.05
N ILE A 172 -11.09 -16.42 19.67
CA ILE A 172 -10.77 -16.64 21.08
C ILE A 172 -11.63 -15.74 21.97
N MET A 173 -11.64 -14.43 21.73
CA MET A 173 -12.38 -13.47 22.58
C MET A 173 -13.90 -13.59 22.43
N ARG A 174 -14.38 -14.09 21.28
CA ARG A 174 -15.81 -14.18 20.93
C ARG A 174 -16.60 -12.91 21.27
N PRO A 175 -16.16 -11.72 20.81
CA PRO A 175 -16.85 -10.49 21.13
C PRO A 175 -18.27 -10.53 20.57
N THR A 176 -19.24 -10.06 21.35
CA THR A 176 -20.60 -9.85 20.86
C THR A 176 -20.56 -8.79 19.78
N LEU A 177 -20.88 -9.17 18.55
CA LEU A 177 -20.85 -8.29 17.38
C LEU A 177 -22.02 -7.29 17.45
N THR A 178 -21.80 -6.13 18.08
CA THR A 178 -22.76 -5.03 18.11
C THR A 178 -22.59 -4.17 16.87
N MET A 179 -23.09 -4.64 15.73
CA MET A 179 -23.11 -3.89 14.47
C MET A 179 -24.54 -3.42 14.17
N PRO A 180 -25.01 -2.29 14.73
CA PRO A 180 -26.31 -1.73 14.38
C PRO A 180 -26.37 -1.43 12.88
N ALA A 181 -27.55 -1.60 12.28
CA ALA A 181 -27.76 -1.39 10.84
C ALA A 181 -27.39 0.03 10.36
N LEU A 182 -27.42 1.00 11.27
CA LEU A 182 -27.02 2.39 11.05
C LEU A 182 -25.96 2.78 12.08
N THR A 183 -24.80 3.24 11.62
CA THR A 183 -23.72 3.70 12.50
C THR A 183 -24.00 5.12 12.98
N LYS A 184 -23.46 5.48 14.16
CA LYS A 184 -23.54 6.84 14.69
C LYS A 184 -22.85 7.92 13.84
N PHE A 185 -22.15 7.53 12.77
CA PHE A 185 -21.37 8.42 11.91
C PHE A 185 -22.09 8.81 10.61
N ILE A 186 -23.38 8.49 10.47
CA ILE A 186 -24.19 8.88 9.30
C ILE A 186 -24.43 10.39 9.24
N ASP A 187 -24.39 11.06 10.39
CA ASP A 187 -24.49 12.52 10.53
C ASP A 187 -23.23 13.27 10.07
N GLY A 188 -22.20 12.55 9.63
CA GLY A 188 -20.95 13.11 9.16
C GLY A 188 -19.94 13.45 10.26
N THR A 189 -20.11 12.95 11.47
CA THR A 189 -19.15 13.07 12.58
C THR A 189 -18.11 11.94 12.61
N GLY A 190 -17.69 11.45 11.44
CA GLY A 190 -16.75 10.33 11.34
C GLY A 190 -15.39 10.63 12.01
N PRO A 191 -14.75 9.64 12.66
CA PRO A 191 -13.56 9.86 13.49
C PRO A 191 -12.31 10.23 12.68
N VAL A 192 -12.25 9.78 11.42
CA VAL A 192 -11.14 10.09 10.50
C VAL A 192 -11.52 11.18 9.49
N TRP A 193 -12.82 11.28 9.19
CA TRP A 193 -13.41 12.12 8.16
C TRP A 193 -14.73 12.71 8.64
N THR A 194 -14.87 14.03 8.56
CA THR A 194 -16.13 14.73 8.76
C THR A 194 -16.78 15.01 7.40
N GLY A 195 -18.03 14.58 7.18
CA GLY A 195 -18.74 14.81 5.92
C GLY A 195 -19.93 13.88 5.67
N ASN A 196 -20.80 14.27 4.74
CA ASN A 196 -22.01 13.51 4.42
C ASN A 196 -21.70 12.09 3.92
N LEU A 197 -22.58 11.14 4.27
CA LEU A 197 -22.50 9.73 3.84
C LEU A 197 -22.35 9.59 2.32
N PHE A 198 -23.04 10.44 1.56
CA PHE A 198 -22.86 10.61 0.13
C PHE A 198 -22.04 11.88 -0.14
N PRO A 199 -20.94 11.84 -0.91
CA PRO A 199 -20.41 10.74 -1.74
C PRO A 199 -19.38 9.82 -1.04
N PHE A 200 -19.13 9.99 0.26
CA PHE A 200 -18.07 9.26 1.00
C PHE A 200 -18.20 7.73 0.91
N LEU A 201 -19.42 7.22 0.83
CA LEU A 201 -19.70 5.80 0.58
C LEU A 201 -18.96 5.28 -0.66
N PHE A 202 -18.89 6.07 -1.74
CA PHE A 202 -18.16 5.67 -2.94
C PHE A 202 -16.65 5.64 -2.74
N ILE A 203 -16.11 6.40 -1.79
CA ILE A 203 -14.67 6.45 -1.46
C ILE A 203 -14.29 5.30 -0.51
N THR A 204 -15.14 4.97 0.46
CA THR A 204 -14.89 3.83 1.37
C THR A 204 -15.08 2.48 0.68
N ILE A 205 -16.02 2.40 -0.25
CA ILE A 205 -16.22 1.24 -1.14
C ILE A 205 -15.27 1.29 -2.36
N ALA A 206 -14.62 2.45 -2.63
CA ALA A 206 -13.81 2.71 -3.83
C ALA A 206 -12.69 1.69 -4.03
N CYS A 207 -11.99 1.30 -2.98
CA CYS A 207 -10.78 0.50 -3.12
C CYS A 207 -11.06 -0.91 -3.67
N GLY A 208 -12.32 -1.34 -3.82
CA GLY A 208 -12.64 -2.68 -4.33
C GLY A 208 -13.72 -2.75 -5.41
N ALA A 209 -14.85 -2.06 -5.26
CA ALA A 209 -16.05 -2.39 -6.06
C ALA A 209 -16.42 -1.37 -7.15
N VAL A 210 -15.98 -0.11 -7.06
CA VAL A 210 -16.50 0.98 -7.93
C VAL A 210 -15.42 1.88 -8.56
N SER A 211 -14.23 2.06 -7.95
CA SER A 211 -13.30 3.12 -8.42
C SER A 211 -12.44 2.76 -9.63
N GLY A 212 -12.30 1.48 -9.98
CA GLY A 212 -11.35 1.05 -11.02
C GLY A 212 -9.88 1.35 -10.70
N PHE A 213 -9.54 1.71 -9.46
CA PHE A 213 -8.16 2.03 -9.08
C PHE A 213 -7.22 0.84 -9.20
N HIS A 214 -7.66 -0.35 -8.80
CA HIS A 214 -6.90 -1.57 -9.03
C HIS A 214 -6.69 -1.82 -10.53
N ALA A 215 -7.64 -1.46 -11.39
CA ALA A 215 -7.47 -1.51 -12.83
C ALA A 215 -6.35 -0.57 -13.33
N LEU A 216 -6.18 0.61 -12.72
CA LEU A 216 -5.07 1.51 -13.06
C LEU A 216 -3.71 0.88 -12.75
N ILE A 217 -3.57 0.16 -11.64
CA ILE A 217 -2.32 -0.53 -11.24
C ILE A 217 -2.16 -1.87 -11.97
N ALA A 218 -3.27 -2.53 -12.30
CA ALA A 218 -3.33 -3.71 -13.15
C ALA A 218 -2.89 -3.38 -14.58
N SER A 219 -3.01 -2.12 -15.00
CA SER A 219 -2.32 -1.58 -16.18
C SER A 219 -0.94 -1.03 -15.80
N GLY A 220 0.05 -1.13 -16.69
CA GLY A 220 1.33 -0.46 -16.43
C GLY A 220 2.31 -1.27 -15.56
N THR A 221 2.13 -1.30 -14.23
CA THR A 221 3.12 -1.87 -13.30
C THR A 221 3.01 -3.38 -13.16
N THR A 222 1.82 -3.89 -12.86
CA THR A 222 1.57 -5.33 -12.68
C THR A 222 1.94 -6.16 -13.92
N PRO A 223 1.55 -5.79 -15.16
CA PRO A 223 1.90 -6.54 -16.36
C PRO A 223 3.41 -6.64 -16.60
N LYS A 224 4.17 -5.61 -16.23
CA LYS A 224 5.64 -5.58 -16.37
C LYS A 224 6.37 -6.46 -15.34
N MET A 225 5.65 -6.92 -14.32
CA MET A 225 6.17 -7.84 -13.30
C MET A 225 5.81 -9.31 -13.59
N LEU A 226 4.90 -9.57 -14.54
CA LEU A 226 4.56 -10.93 -14.98
C LEU A 226 5.61 -11.43 -15.97
N ALA A 227 6.06 -12.67 -15.81
CA ALA A 227 6.95 -13.31 -16.77
C ALA A 227 6.21 -13.81 -18.02
N ASN A 228 4.93 -14.19 -17.85
CA ASN A 228 4.04 -14.59 -18.93
C ASN A 228 2.57 -14.40 -18.54
N GLU A 229 1.68 -14.43 -19.54
CA GLU A 229 0.23 -14.25 -19.38
C GLU A 229 -0.42 -15.32 -18.49
N ASN A 230 0.13 -16.54 -18.44
CA ASN A 230 -0.39 -17.61 -17.57
C ASN A 230 -0.20 -17.33 -16.07
N GLN A 231 0.63 -16.34 -15.71
CA GLN A 231 0.79 -15.88 -14.33
C GLN A 231 -0.26 -14.82 -13.92
N ALA A 232 -1.09 -14.35 -14.85
CA ALA A 232 -2.20 -13.47 -14.53
C ALA A 232 -3.30 -14.28 -13.81
N CYS A 233 -3.42 -14.08 -12.50
CA CYS A 233 -4.48 -14.70 -11.68
C CYS A 233 -5.71 -13.79 -11.59
N LEU A 234 -6.91 -14.40 -11.59
CA LEU A 234 -8.13 -13.69 -11.21
C LEU A 234 -8.05 -13.32 -9.72
N ILE A 235 -8.17 -12.02 -9.43
CA ILE A 235 -8.18 -11.45 -8.07
C ILE A 235 -9.62 -11.31 -7.58
#